data_AF-A0A6H1ZRY7-F1
#
_entry.id   AF-A0A6H1ZRY7-F1
#
_cell.length_a   1.000
_cell.length_b   1.000
_cell.length_c   1.000
_cell.angle_alpha   90.00
_cell.angle_beta   90.00
_cell.angle_gamma   90.00
#
_symmetry.space_group_name_H-M   'P 1'
#
loop_
_entity.id
_entity.type
_entity.pdbx_description
1 polymer ?
#
loop_
_entity_poly.entity_id
_entity_poly.type
_entity_poly.pdbx_seq_one_letter_code
_entity_poly.pdbx_strand_id
1 'polypeptide(L)'
;MIINASIMKNVRYIMKGGDYVGRILQIIPANGWYALYKDNDETISEPLVCFALVEDNDNEQYIKGMCCDHLSIDFADIPGNFTGYTKPATA
;
A
#
# COMPACT_ATOMS: atom_id res chain seq x y z
N MET A 1 -0.55 9.13 19.02
CA MET A 1 0.65 8.38 18.59
C MET A 1 1.16 9.05 17.32
N ILE A 2 2.24 9.82 17.41
CA ILE A 2 2.78 10.59 16.29
C ILE A 2 3.75 9.69 15.54
N ILE A 3 3.41 9.26 14.32
CA ILE A 3 4.31 8.49 13.47
C ILE A 3 5.25 9.47 12.76
N ASN A 4 6.55 9.31 12.96
CA ASN A 4 7.59 10.19 12.43
C ASN A 4 7.79 9.91 10.92
N ALA A 5 7.71 10.96 10.10
CA ALA A 5 7.90 10.90 8.66
C ALA A 5 9.24 10.28 8.22
N SER A 6 10.22 10.21 9.11
CA SER A 6 11.51 9.54 8.88
C SER A 6 11.40 8.02 8.67
N ILE A 7 10.35 7.37 9.16
CA ILE A 7 10.12 5.93 8.93
C ILE A 7 9.77 5.67 7.45
N MET A 8 9.02 6.57 6.82
CA MET A 8 8.62 6.41 5.40
C MET A 8 9.75 6.64 4.39
N LYS A 9 10.92 7.15 4.81
CA LYS A 9 12.03 7.49 3.89
C LYS A 9 12.98 6.33 3.61
N ASN A 10 12.99 5.29 4.46
CA ASN A 10 13.98 4.20 4.37
C ASN A 10 13.36 2.83 4.00
N VAL A 11 12.05 2.77 3.75
CA VAL A 11 11.38 1.50 3.44
C VAL A 11 11.28 1.31 1.93
N ARG A 12 11.69 0.13 1.45
CA ARG A 12 11.52 -0.27 0.06
C ARG A 12 10.05 -0.62 -0.19
N TYR A 13 9.50 -0.12 -1.29
CA TYR A 13 8.19 -0.55 -1.78
C TYR A 13 8.43 -1.72 -2.73
N ILE A 14 8.00 -2.92 -2.37
CA ILE A 14 8.05 -4.08 -3.27
C ILE A 14 6.65 -4.41 -3.75
N MET A 15 6.51 -4.44 -5.08
CA MET A 15 5.35 -4.93 -5.81
C MET A 15 5.60 -6.43 -6.05
N LYS A 16 4.98 -7.32 -5.27
CA LYS A 16 5.01 -8.76 -5.58
C LYS A 16 3.58 -9.28 -5.66
N GLY A 17 3.14 -9.58 -6.88
CA GLY A 17 1.92 -10.33 -7.13
C GLY A 17 2.11 -11.80 -6.72
N GLY A 18 1.15 -12.33 -5.96
CA GLY A 18 1.15 -13.67 -5.38
C GLY A 18 0.82 -13.66 -3.90
N ASP A 19 0.35 -14.80 -3.37
CA ASP A 19 0.04 -14.99 -1.94
C ASP A 19 1.17 -14.43 -1.07
N TYR A 20 0.91 -13.31 -0.39
CA TYR A 20 1.90 -12.66 0.45
C TYR A 20 2.11 -13.50 1.72
N VAL A 21 3.17 -14.31 1.73
CA VAL A 21 3.58 -15.06 2.91
C VAL A 21 4.48 -14.17 3.77
N GLY A 22 3.85 -13.31 4.57
CA GLY A 22 4.52 -12.42 5.52
C GLY A 22 3.55 -11.96 6.61
N ARG A 23 4.07 -11.29 7.64
CA ARG A 23 3.27 -10.82 8.78
C ARG A 23 3.17 -9.30 8.79
N ILE A 24 2.03 -8.78 9.26
CA ILE A 24 1.85 -7.35 9.53
C ILE A 24 2.50 -7.02 10.88
N LEU A 25 3.44 -6.09 10.89
CA LEU A 25 4.09 -5.57 12.09
C LEU A 25 3.38 -4.34 12.65
N GLN A 26 2.89 -3.46 11.78
CA GLN A 26 2.25 -2.20 12.18
C GLN A 26 1.22 -1.73 11.15
N ILE A 27 0.13 -1.12 11.62
CA ILE A 27 -0.84 -0.37 10.81
C ILE A 27 -0.56 1.14 10.93
N ILE A 28 -0.56 1.83 9.80
CA ILE A 28 -0.26 3.26 9.64
C ILE A 28 -1.46 3.93 8.94
N PRO A 29 -2.06 5.00 9.50
CA PRO A 29 -3.15 5.72 8.84
C PRO A 29 -2.74 6.28 7.47
N ALA A 30 -3.60 6.12 6.47
CA ALA A 30 -3.34 6.53 5.09
C ALA A 30 -4.28 7.66 4.60
N ASN A 31 -4.71 8.56 5.50
CA ASN A 31 -5.66 9.62 5.14
C ASN A 31 -5.19 10.45 3.94
N GLY A 32 -6.03 10.49 2.91
CA GLY A 32 -5.79 11.22 1.66
C GLY A 32 -4.81 10.53 0.69
N TRP A 33 -4.38 9.30 0.98
CA TRP A 33 -3.60 8.50 0.05
C TRP A 33 -4.50 7.58 -0.78
N TYR A 34 -4.06 7.34 -2.01
CA TYR A 34 -4.75 6.52 -2.99
C TYR A 34 -3.77 5.55 -3.64
N ALA A 35 -4.23 4.34 -3.93
CA ALA A 35 -3.59 3.40 -4.84
C ALA A 35 -3.96 3.77 -6.28
N LEU A 36 -2.99 3.65 -7.20
CA LEU A 36 -3.19 3.89 -8.62
C LEU A 36 -3.11 2.58 -9.40
N TYR A 37 -4.08 2.37 -10.28
CA TYR A 37 -4.21 1.20 -11.14
C TYR A 37 -4.25 1.62 -12.60
N LYS A 38 -3.66 0.81 -13.48
CA LYS A 38 -3.79 0.96 -14.92
C LYS A 38 -4.95 0.08 -15.40
N ASP A 39 -5.99 0.69 -15.95
CA ASP A 39 -7.08 -0.05 -16.59
C ASP A 39 -7.18 0.41 -18.04
N ASN A 40 -6.75 -0.47 -18.95
CA ASN A 40 -6.52 -0.12 -20.36
C ASN A 40 -5.64 1.14 -20.50
N ASP A 41 -6.16 2.20 -21.12
CA ASP A 41 -5.46 3.48 -21.29
C ASP A 41 -5.70 4.47 -20.14
N GLU A 42 -6.56 4.13 -19.18
CA GLU A 42 -6.94 5.00 -18.07
C GLU A 42 -6.16 4.69 -16.79
N THR A 43 -5.99 5.70 -15.95
CA THR A 43 -5.45 5.54 -14.60
C THR A 43 -6.59 5.74 -13.62
N ILE A 44 -6.91 4.69 -12.88
CA ILE A 44 -7.94 4.69 -11.84
C ILE A 44 -7.25 4.82 -10.49
N SER A 45 -7.90 5.52 -9.57
CA SER A 45 -7.41 5.68 -8.19
C SER A 45 -8.43 5.16 -7.19
N GLU A 46 -7.96 4.38 -6.21
CA GLU A 46 -8.79 3.92 -5.09
C GLU A 46 -8.23 4.41 -3.75
N PRO A 47 -9.08 4.84 -2.80
CA PRO A 47 -8.62 5.32 -1.50
C PRO A 47 -8.00 4.19 -0.68
N LEU A 48 -6.83 4.46 -0.09
CA LEU A 48 -6.22 3.54 0.87
C LEU A 48 -6.98 3.60 2.21
N VAL A 49 -7.22 2.42 2.78
CA VAL A 49 -7.70 2.29 4.16
C VAL A 49 -6.56 2.62 5.13
N CYS A 50 -5.40 2.00 4.90
CA CYS A 50 -4.19 2.19 5.68
C CYS A 50 -2.96 1.74 4.89
N PHE A 51 -1.78 2.05 5.42
CA PHE A 51 -0.55 1.37 5.09
C PHE A 51 -0.25 0.32 6.17
N ALA A 52 0.36 -0.79 5.77
CA ALA A 52 0.89 -1.81 6.67
C ALA A 52 2.42 -1.87 6.51
N LEU A 53 3.14 -1.83 7.63
CA LEU A 53 4.51 -2.32 7.69
C LEU A 53 4.43 -3.84 7.79
N VAL A 54 5.01 -4.51 6.81
CA VAL A 54 5.00 -5.96 6.71
C VAL A 54 6.42 -6.49 6.70
N GLU A 55 6.58 -7.73 7.15
CA GLU A 55 7.85 -8.45 7.16
C GLU A 55 7.66 -9.79 6.46
N ASP A 56 8.50 -10.07 5.46
CA ASP A 56 8.49 -11.35 4.76
C ASP A 56 9.27 -12.45 5.52
N ASN A 57 9.31 -13.66 4.95
CA ASN A 57 10.01 -14.81 5.55
C ASN A 57 11.53 -14.64 5.61
N ASP A 58 12.10 -13.71 4.84
CA ASP A 58 13.53 -13.39 4.85
C ASP A 58 13.84 -12.27 5.88
N ASN A 59 12.84 -11.82 6.64
CA ASN A 59 12.87 -10.70 7.58
C ASN A 59 13.11 -9.33 6.91
N GLU A 60 12.82 -9.22 5.61
CA GLU A 60 12.83 -7.93 4.91
C GLU A 60 11.50 -7.20 5.16
N GLN A 61 11.60 -5.88 5.37
CA GLN A 61 10.46 -5.04 5.73
C GLN A 61 10.02 -4.12 4.61
N TYR A 62 8.70 -4.03 4.40
CA TYR A 62 8.08 -3.24 3.34
C TYR A 62 6.88 -2.45 3.85
N ILE A 63 6.58 -1.32 3.20
CA ILE A 63 5.30 -0.63 3.36
C ILE A 63 4.40 -1.03 2.20
N LYS A 64 3.23 -1.58 2.52
CA LYS A 64 2.18 -1.92 1.55
C LYS A 64 0.90 -1.15 1.88
N GLY A 65 0.27 -0.56 0.87
CA GLY A 65 -1.06 0.02 1.00
C GLY A 65 -2.11 -1.07 1.05
N MET A 66 -3.19 -0.85 1.79
CA MET A 66 -4.35 -1.73 1.84
C MET A 66 -5.59 -1.00 1.30
N CYS A 67 -6.29 -1.64 0.38
CA CYS A 67 -7.54 -1.16 -0.22
C CYS A 67 -8.71 -2.02 0.28
N CYS A 68 -9.91 -1.45 0.28
CA CYS A 68 -11.13 -2.21 0.51
C CYS A 68 -11.75 -2.52 -0.86
N ASP A 69 -11.67 -3.78 -1.29
CA ASP A 69 -12.55 -4.29 -2.34
C ASP A 69 -13.87 -4.72 -1.69
N HIS A 70 -14.97 -4.70 -2.42
CA HIS A 70 -16.36 -4.79 -1.99
C HIS A 70 -16.70 -5.80 -0.87
N LEU A 71 -15.86 -6.80 -0.62
CA LEU A 71 -16.02 -7.85 0.38
C LEU A 71 -14.84 -8.02 1.35
N SER A 72 -13.70 -7.36 1.15
CA SER A 72 -12.49 -7.56 1.96
C SER A 72 -11.49 -6.42 1.87
N ILE A 73 -10.69 -6.26 2.94
CA ILE A 73 -9.51 -5.41 2.93
C ILE A 73 -8.31 -6.28 2.55
N ASP A 74 -7.58 -5.88 1.51
CA ASP A 74 -6.40 -6.59 1.04
C ASP A 74 -5.31 -5.63 0.55
N PHE A 75 -4.12 -6.13 0.23
CA PHE A 75 -3.02 -5.31 -0.27
C PHE A 75 -3.31 -4.74 -1.67
N ALA A 76 -3.03 -3.45 -1.82
CA ALA A 76 -3.30 -2.69 -3.03
C ALA A 76 -2.52 -3.18 -4.25
N ASP A 77 -1.41 -3.90 -4.07
CA ASP A 77 -0.54 -4.40 -5.13
C ASP A 77 -0.81 -5.85 -5.54
N ILE A 78 -1.85 -6.48 -4.98
CA ILE A 78 -2.31 -7.80 -5.39
C ILE A 78 -2.84 -7.79 -6.83
N PRO A 79 -3.68 -6.81 -7.23
CA PRO A 79 -4.02 -6.63 -8.63
C PRO A 79 -2.76 -6.38 -9.47
N GLY A 80 -2.57 -7.18 -10.52
CA GLY A 80 -1.39 -7.10 -11.40
C GLY A 80 -1.26 -5.78 -12.20
N ASN A 81 -2.25 -4.90 -12.08
CA ASN A 81 -2.30 -3.60 -12.73
C ASN A 81 -2.04 -2.42 -11.77
N PHE A 82 -1.63 -2.68 -10.53
CA PHE A 82 -1.17 -1.64 -9.61
C PHE A 82 0.07 -0.92 -10.15
N THR A 83 0.14 0.40 -9.96
CA THR A 83 1.20 1.27 -10.51
C THR A 83 1.90 2.13 -9.47
N GLY A 84 1.32 2.31 -8.29
CA GLY A 84 1.93 3.06 -7.21
C GLY A 84 0.91 3.78 -6.32
N TYR A 85 1.41 4.64 -5.44
CA TYR A 85 0.58 5.44 -4.53
C TYR A 85 0.66 6.92 -4.89
N THR A 86 -0.43 7.64 -4.66
CA THR A 86 -0.46 9.10 -4.75
C THR A 86 -1.14 9.71 -3.54
N LYS A 87 -0.72 10.92 -3.19
CA LYS A 87 -1.44 11.81 -2.29
C LYS A 87 -1.72 13.09 -3.07
N PRO A 88 -2.95 13.29 -3.58
CA PRO A 88 -3.30 14.51 -4.27
C PRO A 88 -2.96 15.72 -3.41
N ALA A 89 -2.41 16.77 -4.04
CA ALA A 89 -2.24 18.05 -3.35
C ALA A 89 -3.62 18.50 -2.87
N THR A 90 -3.75 18.75 -1.57
CA THR A 90 -4.96 19.34 -1.01
C THR A 90 -5.02 20.78 -1.53
N ALA A 91 -6.07 21.10 -2.30
CA ALA A 91 -6.32 22.46 -2.80
C ALA A 91 -6.51 23.46 -1.65
#